data_AF-A0A2E6ZZP8-F1
#
_entry.id   AF-A0A2E6ZZP8-F1
#
_cell.length_a   1.000
_cell.length_b   1.000
_cell.length_c   1.000
_cell.angle_alpha   90.00
_cell.angle_beta   90.00
_cell.angle_gamma   90.00
#
_symmetry.space_group_name_H-M   'P 1'
#
loop_
_entity.id
_entity.type
_entity.pdbx_description
1 polymer ?
#
loop_
_entity_poly.entity_id
_entity_poly.type
_entity_poly.pdbx_seq_one_letter_code
_entity_poly.pdbx_strand_id
1 'polypeptide(L)'
;MTIRIWRSLFCALRIGFMEGRLFPALDSMSPGGVVYAMNSPRIPHSLIALAFALLLAGMAWAGTQDIVHMDDGRVLHGQIIKETDNAIVFDYLNPDLGISVTMTLPKSKILRVERDVETGETSTTPGQPSGDDDRDEASGSAGTSGDEASTPSGQVTSFYSIPLHGDVGTDITHTIYDDIIDEINTLRPDVVIYEIDSGKSISHDMLSWWMGQQVSDEGNWWESDPTDRQEHIFYLVSEMEKIVLMFQHKVPSNVRQVVWMKNATGPAAILAMSWEEMYMHPDASFGTLGQLWAGTLFEDADVRKKMQGASFGAVKALTQFGRHDDAFVMGLLDPTLPLSFSCRGREAIWYNHSLGDIPVSATQQESFGDEFTNRRDPRSGLPVGLEFSARPCEEFLISDGTAETLQDLAMLMGYREYKVEETEALIGVAEYREKWRAMLKRAYEAFEDYQKYMSRGTLSDLQKAKTALTRIIGMVRTNASVAMRVRTLTGADLTQLEIMLENLKAQIRQMARGGGGGGGAGGGGRGGGGGPQRP
;
A
#
# COMPACT_ATOMS: atom_id res chain seq x y z
N MET A 1 -24.47 -1.58 -74.53
CA MET A 1 -25.43 -1.64 -73.42
C MET A 1 -24.76 -1.06 -72.18
N THR A 2 -25.03 0.23 -71.94
CA THR A 2 -25.17 0.98 -70.68
C THR A 2 -24.48 0.41 -69.42
N ILE A 3 -23.40 0.99 -68.84
CA ILE A 3 -23.21 2.25 -68.07
C ILE A 3 -23.53 2.12 -66.55
N ARG A 4 -22.52 2.46 -65.70
CA ARG A 4 -22.55 3.13 -64.36
C ARG A 4 -22.94 2.33 -63.09
N ILE A 5 -22.50 2.63 -61.85
CA ILE A 5 -21.50 3.52 -61.18
C ILE A 5 -21.63 3.30 -59.64
N TRP A 6 -20.57 3.60 -58.86
CA TRP A 6 -20.54 3.94 -57.40
C TRP A 6 -20.92 2.89 -56.33
N ARG A 7 -20.56 3.02 -55.04
CA ARG A 7 -19.43 3.53 -54.23
C ARG A 7 -19.88 3.27 -52.77
N SER A 8 -19.03 2.65 -51.94
CA SER A 8 -18.93 2.76 -50.47
C SER A 8 -20.19 2.63 -49.57
N LEU A 9 -20.16 1.73 -48.57
CA LEU A 9 -20.04 2.06 -47.14
C LEU A 9 -20.17 0.80 -46.22
N PHE A 10 -19.26 0.74 -45.24
CA PHE A 10 -19.37 0.18 -43.86
C PHE A 10 -19.56 -1.33 -43.67
N CYS A 11 -18.53 -2.05 -43.19
CA CYS A 11 -18.15 -2.28 -41.77
C CYS A 11 -18.82 -3.54 -41.22
N ALA A 12 -18.23 -4.40 -40.39
CA ALA A 12 -16.87 -4.72 -39.97
C ALA A 12 -17.05 -5.93 -39.02
N LEU A 13 -16.31 -7.02 -39.17
CA LEU A 13 -15.93 -7.91 -38.07
C LEU A 13 -14.88 -8.93 -38.55
N ARG A 14 -14.01 -9.32 -37.61
CA ARG A 14 -13.07 -10.47 -37.58
C ARG A 14 -11.62 -10.33 -38.06
N ILE A 15 -10.74 -10.29 -37.06
CA ILE A 15 -9.67 -11.26 -36.73
C ILE A 15 -8.74 -11.73 -37.86
N GLY A 16 -7.43 -11.52 -37.65
CA GLY A 16 -6.36 -12.36 -38.19
C GLY A 16 -5.10 -11.58 -38.58
N PHE A 17 -4.08 -11.59 -37.73
CA PHE A 17 -2.73 -11.09 -38.06
C PHE A 17 -1.72 -12.25 -37.94
N MET A 18 -1.18 -12.66 -39.08
CA MET A 18 0.15 -13.25 -39.25
C MET A 18 0.62 -12.82 -40.64
N GLU A 19 1.75 -12.11 -40.71
CA GLU A 19 2.89 -12.43 -41.60
C GLU A 19 3.97 -11.34 -41.50
N GLY A 20 5.22 -11.83 -41.51
CA GLY A 20 6.44 -11.04 -41.44
C GLY A 20 6.84 -10.45 -42.80
N ARG A 21 7.79 -9.50 -42.74
CA ARG A 21 8.41 -8.90 -43.92
C ARG A 21 9.93 -9.04 -43.85
N LEU A 22 10.46 -9.59 -44.94
CA LEU A 22 11.86 -9.57 -45.38
C LEU A 22 12.26 -8.16 -45.87
N PHE A 23 13.48 -7.75 -45.57
CA PHE A 23 14.20 -6.61 -46.18
C PHE A 23 15.41 -7.14 -46.98
N PRO A 24 15.77 -6.54 -48.12
CA PRO A 24 17.02 -6.83 -48.82
C PRO A 24 18.11 -5.76 -48.58
N ALA A 25 19.33 -6.19 -48.89
CA ALA A 25 20.64 -5.59 -48.66
C ALA A 25 21.00 -4.37 -49.54
N LEU A 26 22.05 -3.64 -49.12
CA LEU A 26 22.96 -2.89 -49.98
C LEU A 26 24.32 -2.67 -49.31
N ASP A 27 25.37 -2.75 -50.13
CA ASP A 27 26.80 -2.80 -49.86
C ASP A 27 27.51 -1.43 -49.70
N SER A 28 28.69 -1.49 -49.04
CA SER A 28 29.96 -0.82 -49.39
C SER A 28 30.52 0.40 -48.61
N MET A 29 31.85 0.31 -48.39
CA MET A 29 32.91 1.33 -48.24
C MET A 29 33.40 1.81 -46.84
N SER A 30 34.46 1.13 -46.37
CA SER A 30 35.85 1.61 -46.08
C SER A 30 36.19 2.66 -44.97
N PRO A 31 37.45 2.68 -44.47
CA PRO A 31 37.80 2.94 -43.07
C PRO A 31 38.51 4.28 -42.79
N GLY A 32 38.54 4.68 -41.50
CA GLY A 32 39.40 5.75 -41.00
C GLY A 32 39.43 5.77 -39.46
N GLY A 33 40.58 5.50 -38.87
CA GLY A 33 40.78 5.48 -37.41
C GLY A 33 41.09 6.85 -36.81
N VAL A 34 40.92 6.98 -35.50
CA VAL A 34 41.60 7.98 -34.65
C VAL A 34 41.82 7.37 -33.26
N VAL A 35 43.06 7.48 -32.80
CA VAL A 35 43.59 7.15 -31.46
C VAL A 35 43.22 8.24 -30.47
N TYR A 36 42.78 7.90 -29.25
CA TYR A 36 43.02 8.74 -28.06
C TYR A 36 43.16 7.90 -26.78
N ALA A 37 43.92 8.48 -25.85
CA ALA A 37 44.74 7.85 -24.84
C ALA A 37 44.06 7.64 -23.47
N MET A 38 44.80 6.89 -22.64
CA MET A 38 44.59 6.52 -21.25
C MET A 38 44.17 7.66 -20.30
N ASN A 39 43.38 7.31 -19.26
CA ASN A 39 43.75 7.57 -17.87
C ASN A 39 42.83 6.83 -16.89
N SER A 40 43.42 5.96 -16.05
CA SER A 40 42.80 5.35 -14.88
C SER A 40 43.42 5.94 -13.61
N PRO A 41 42.65 6.36 -12.60
CA PRO A 41 43.21 6.74 -11.31
C PRO A 41 43.39 5.50 -10.42
N ARG A 42 44.62 5.34 -9.91
CA ARG A 42 45.00 4.38 -8.87
C ARG A 42 44.54 4.91 -7.52
N ILE A 43 43.84 4.08 -6.74
CA ILE A 43 43.55 4.34 -5.33
C ILE A 43 44.72 3.82 -4.46
N PRO A 44 45.27 4.63 -3.53
CA PRO A 44 46.45 4.26 -2.74
C PRO A 44 46.14 3.20 -1.68
N HIS A 45 47.02 2.19 -1.60
CA HIS A 45 46.93 0.99 -0.76
C HIS A 45 47.26 1.22 0.73
N SER A 46 46.88 2.36 1.32
CA SER A 46 47.23 2.71 2.70
C SER A 46 46.06 2.76 3.68
N LEU A 47 44.92 2.15 3.35
CA LEU A 47 43.73 2.06 4.21
C LEU A 47 43.26 0.62 4.50
N ILE A 48 44.12 -0.38 4.26
CA ILE A 48 43.80 -1.81 4.42
C ILE A 48 44.45 -2.43 5.67
N ALA A 49 45.26 -1.68 6.42
CA ALA A 49 46.01 -2.23 7.57
C ALA A 49 45.38 -2.02 8.96
N LEU A 50 44.21 -1.38 9.08
CA LEU A 50 43.56 -1.13 10.39
C LEU A 50 42.26 -1.90 10.63
N ALA A 51 41.69 -2.55 9.61
CA ALA A 51 40.41 -3.26 9.71
C ALA A 51 40.53 -4.76 10.09
N PHE A 52 41.74 -5.30 10.16
CA PHE A 52 41.97 -6.75 10.34
C PHE A 52 42.25 -7.20 11.79
N ALA A 53 42.07 -6.32 12.79
CA ALA A 53 42.38 -6.61 14.19
C ALA A 53 41.16 -6.71 15.13
N LEU A 54 39.93 -6.66 14.61
CA LEU A 54 38.69 -6.60 15.40
C LEU A 54 37.72 -7.78 15.16
N LEU A 55 38.23 -8.92 14.66
CA LEU A 55 37.41 -10.05 14.22
C LEU A 55 37.83 -11.39 14.88
N LEU A 56 38.19 -11.35 16.16
CA LEU A 56 38.40 -12.54 17.00
C LEU A 56 37.96 -12.27 18.45
N ALA A 57 36.64 -12.32 18.72
CA ALA A 57 36.10 -12.65 20.05
C ALA A 57 34.60 -12.92 19.96
N GLY A 58 34.21 -14.19 20.06
CA GLY A 58 32.81 -14.64 20.15
C GLY A 58 32.72 -16.02 20.79
N MET A 59 33.50 -16.26 21.83
CA MET A 59 33.31 -17.38 22.77
C MET A 59 32.51 -16.86 23.96
N ALA A 60 31.44 -17.58 24.31
CA ALA A 60 30.73 -17.62 25.59
C ALA A 60 30.94 -16.42 26.53
N TRP A 61 30.03 -15.45 26.48
CA TRP A 61 29.99 -14.36 27.45
C TRP A 61 29.15 -14.79 28.65
N ALA A 62 29.81 -15.04 29.77
CA ALA A 62 29.21 -14.80 31.08
C ALA A 62 28.90 -13.29 31.13
N GLY A 63 27.62 -12.97 30.92
CA GLY A 63 27.18 -11.68 30.35
C GLY A 63 27.31 -10.51 31.31
N THR A 64 28.33 -9.67 31.08
CA THR A 64 28.27 -8.26 31.47
C THR A 64 27.29 -7.56 30.53
N GLN A 65 26.37 -6.75 31.08
CA GLN A 65 25.38 -6.00 30.31
C GLN A 65 25.49 -4.50 30.60
N ASP A 66 25.25 -3.67 29.58
CA ASP A 66 25.12 -2.23 29.72
C ASP A 66 23.69 -1.87 30.16
N ILE A 67 23.57 -0.92 31.09
CA ILE A 67 22.29 -0.40 31.59
C ILE A 67 22.18 1.08 31.21
N VAL A 68 21.22 1.41 30.35
CA VAL A 68 20.95 2.79 29.90
C VAL A 68 19.74 3.35 30.64
N HIS A 69 19.95 4.42 31.41
CA HIS A 69 18.90 5.15 32.13
C HIS A 69 18.46 6.34 31.28
N MET A 70 17.18 6.38 30.89
CA MET A 70 16.61 7.39 30.00
C MET A 70 15.99 8.58 30.77
N ASP A 71 15.88 9.75 30.13
CA ASP A 71 15.29 10.98 30.72
C ASP A 71 13.80 10.87 31.06
N ASP A 72 13.09 9.91 30.46
CA ASP A 72 11.71 9.58 30.72
C ASP A 72 11.50 8.57 31.88
N GLY A 73 12.60 8.12 32.51
CA GLY A 73 12.58 7.18 33.62
C GLY A 73 12.65 5.70 33.23
N ARG A 74 12.71 5.37 31.94
CA ARG A 74 12.95 3.98 31.49
C ARG A 74 14.40 3.55 31.77
N VAL A 75 14.56 2.26 32.06
CA VAL A 75 15.86 1.61 32.23
C VAL A 75 15.95 0.47 31.22
N LEU A 76 16.93 0.54 30.33
CA LEU A 76 17.12 -0.44 29.25
C LEU A 76 18.35 -1.28 29.56
N HIS A 77 18.19 -2.61 29.48
CA HIS A 77 19.26 -3.59 29.69
C HIS A 77 19.66 -4.17 28.33
N GLY A 78 20.95 -4.19 28.01
CA GLY A 78 21.40 -4.55 26.67
C GLY A 78 22.90 -4.35 26.46
N GLN A 79 23.32 -4.17 25.22
CA GLN A 79 24.73 -3.93 24.87
C GLN A 79 24.87 -2.74 23.93
N ILE A 80 25.81 -1.83 24.22
CA ILE A 80 26.13 -0.75 23.29
C ILE A 80 26.99 -1.29 22.16
N ILE A 81 26.42 -1.40 20.96
CA ILE A 81 27.12 -1.85 19.74
C ILE A 81 28.04 -0.74 19.22
N LYS A 82 27.55 0.50 19.20
CA LYS A 82 28.27 1.64 18.61
C LYS A 82 27.94 2.92 19.35
N GLU A 83 28.92 3.78 19.53
CA GLU A 83 28.74 5.10 20.14
C GLU A 83 29.32 6.18 19.24
N THR A 84 28.54 7.24 19.05
CA THR A 84 28.90 8.46 18.34
C THR A 84 28.83 9.66 19.27
N ASP A 85 29.20 10.85 18.78
CA ASP A 85 29.12 12.09 19.58
C ASP A 85 27.69 12.41 20.03
N ASN A 86 26.68 12.03 19.23
CA ASN A 86 25.29 12.44 19.45
C ASN A 86 24.33 11.28 19.80
N ALA A 87 24.73 10.03 19.59
CA ALA A 87 23.85 8.87 19.79
C ALA A 87 24.63 7.58 20.13
N ILE A 88 23.94 6.62 20.74
CA ILE A 88 24.39 5.24 20.90
C ILE A 88 23.47 4.30 20.10
N VAL A 89 24.04 3.30 19.44
CA VAL A 89 23.32 2.15 18.88
C VAL A 89 23.34 1.07 19.96
N PHE A 90 22.16 0.75 20.47
CA PHE A 90 21.95 -0.09 21.63
C PHE A 90 21.13 -1.32 21.23
N ASP A 91 21.66 -2.51 21.53
CA ASP A 91 20.96 -3.78 21.36
C ASP A 91 20.25 -4.13 22.66
N TYR A 92 18.93 -4.02 22.67
CA TYR A 92 18.10 -4.15 23.86
C TYR A 92 17.37 -5.49 23.85
N LEU A 93 17.55 -6.29 24.91
CA LEU A 93 16.76 -7.50 25.10
C LEU A 93 15.45 -7.12 25.81
N ASN A 94 14.32 -7.28 25.12
CA ASN A 94 13.02 -7.06 25.75
C ASN A 94 12.68 -8.22 26.70
N PRO A 95 12.61 -8.01 28.03
CA PRO A 95 12.37 -9.10 28.97
C PRO A 95 10.98 -9.72 28.84
N ASP A 96 10.00 -8.97 28.33
CA ASP A 96 8.63 -9.46 28.15
C ASP A 96 8.50 -10.37 26.91
N LEU A 97 9.34 -10.13 25.90
CA LEU A 97 9.26 -10.82 24.60
C LEU A 97 10.41 -11.80 24.34
N GLY A 98 11.52 -11.70 25.08
CA GLY A 98 12.72 -12.50 24.85
C GLY A 98 13.45 -12.19 23.54
N ILE A 99 13.15 -11.07 22.89
CA ILE A 99 13.69 -10.67 21.57
C ILE A 99 14.67 -9.50 21.75
N SER A 100 15.81 -9.57 21.05
CA SER A 100 16.75 -8.44 20.95
C SER A 100 16.32 -7.46 19.87
N VAL A 101 16.26 -6.18 20.21
CA VAL A 101 15.90 -5.09 19.31
C VAL A 101 17.04 -4.08 19.31
N THR A 102 17.65 -3.87 18.15
CA THR A 102 18.65 -2.81 17.97
C THR A 102 17.96 -1.46 17.75
N MET A 103 18.32 -0.45 18.54
CA MET A 103 17.76 0.90 18.44
C MET A 103 18.84 1.97 18.57
N THR A 104 18.65 3.10 17.88
CA THR A 104 19.52 4.27 18.01
C THR A 104 18.95 5.24 19.05
N LEU A 105 19.64 5.40 20.18
CA LEU A 105 19.26 6.29 21.27
C LEU A 105 20.07 7.58 21.22
N PRO A 106 19.44 8.77 21.10
CA PRO A 106 20.16 10.04 21.15
C PRO A 106 20.68 10.30 22.56
N LYS A 107 21.94 10.74 22.69
CA LYS A 107 22.58 11.01 23.99
C LYS A 107 21.87 12.10 24.79
N SER A 108 21.17 13.02 24.12
CA SER A 108 20.33 14.04 24.77
C SER A 108 19.16 13.47 25.57
N LYS A 109 18.82 12.19 25.36
CA LYS A 109 17.75 11.45 26.05
C LYS A 109 18.26 10.46 27.10
N ILE A 110 19.57 10.37 27.28
CA ILE A 110 20.20 9.45 28.21
C ILE A 110 20.66 10.22 29.45
N LEU A 111 20.11 9.85 30.61
CA LEU A 111 20.54 10.41 31.89
C LEU A 111 21.90 9.85 32.33
N ARG A 112 22.08 8.53 32.25
CA ARG A 112 23.37 7.87 32.52
C ARG A 112 23.43 6.50 31.87
N VAL A 113 24.66 6.01 31.69
CA VAL A 113 24.95 4.66 31.23
C VAL A 113 25.82 3.99 32.30
N GLU A 114 25.42 2.81 32.75
CA GLU A 114 26.27 1.89 33.52
C GLU A 114 26.80 0.84 32.55
N ARG A 115 28.11 0.65 32.51
CA ARG A 115 28.72 -0.33 31.62
C ARG A 115 29.15 -1.57 32.37
N ASP A 116 29.10 -2.69 31.65
CA ASP A 116 29.62 -3.97 32.10
C ASP A 116 29.07 -4.43 33.46
N VAL A 117 27.77 -4.27 33.69
CA VAL A 117 27.12 -4.70 34.93
C VAL A 117 27.03 -6.23 34.94
N GLU A 118 27.63 -6.87 35.94
CA GLU A 118 27.59 -8.33 36.10
C GLU A 118 26.14 -8.79 36.38
N THR A 119 25.60 -9.62 35.50
CA THR A 119 24.22 -10.14 35.64
C THR A 119 24.22 -11.32 36.61
N GLY A 120 23.80 -11.10 37.86
CA GLY A 120 23.72 -12.15 38.86
C GLY A 120 22.62 -13.18 38.55
N GLU A 121 23.01 -14.42 38.22
CA GLU A 121 22.10 -15.54 38.01
C GLU A 121 21.27 -15.83 39.29
N THR A 122 19.95 -15.67 39.20
CA THR A 122 19.04 -16.11 40.26
C THR A 122 18.53 -17.51 39.88
N SER A 123 19.13 -18.54 40.46
CA SER A 123 18.80 -19.94 40.21
C SER A 123 17.52 -20.37 40.95
N THR A 124 16.47 -20.74 40.21
CA THR A 124 15.36 -21.55 40.73
C THR A 124 15.07 -22.72 39.80
N THR A 125 15.11 -23.93 40.36
CA THR A 125 14.71 -25.26 39.83
C THR A 125 14.08 -25.99 41.04
N PRO A 126 13.14 -26.98 40.99
CA PRO A 126 12.74 -27.90 39.88
C PRO A 126 11.22 -28.17 39.71
N GLY A 127 10.86 -28.91 38.65
CA GLY A 127 9.60 -29.68 38.57
C GLY A 127 9.50 -30.63 37.37
N GLN A 128 9.95 -31.87 37.53
CA GLN A 128 9.83 -33.01 36.59
C GLN A 128 8.42 -33.63 36.67
N PRO A 129 7.85 -34.17 35.57
CA PRO A 129 7.57 -35.61 35.59
C PRO A 129 7.86 -36.34 34.28
N SER A 130 8.22 -37.61 34.48
CA SER A 130 8.45 -38.71 33.55
C SER A 130 7.15 -39.26 32.93
N GLY A 131 7.27 -39.77 31.70
CA GLY A 131 6.31 -40.70 31.08
C GLY A 131 6.81 -41.20 29.73
N ASP A 132 7.28 -42.44 29.71
CA ASP A 132 7.51 -43.29 28.52
C ASP A 132 6.19 -43.61 27.81
N ASP A 133 6.17 -43.62 26.46
CA ASP A 133 5.69 -44.79 25.69
C ASP A 133 6.00 -44.67 24.18
N ASP A 134 6.81 -45.62 23.73
CA ASP A 134 6.93 -46.35 22.45
C ASP A 134 6.05 -46.06 21.20
N ARG A 135 6.72 -46.25 20.03
CA ARG A 135 6.26 -46.70 18.67
C ARG A 135 5.61 -45.67 17.74
N ASP A 136 5.80 -45.67 16.40
CA ASP A 136 6.39 -46.60 15.43
C ASP A 136 6.85 -45.81 14.18
N GLU A 137 7.87 -46.35 13.50
CA GLU A 137 8.34 -45.93 12.18
C GLU A 137 7.32 -46.25 11.06
N ALA A 138 7.06 -45.31 10.16
CA ALA A 138 6.69 -45.62 8.77
C ALA A 138 7.05 -44.47 7.81
N SER A 139 8.15 -44.71 7.10
CA SER A 139 8.70 -43.97 5.97
C SER A 139 7.77 -43.94 4.74
N GLY A 140 7.73 -42.80 4.03
CA GLY A 140 7.23 -42.76 2.65
C GLY A 140 6.91 -41.37 2.09
N SER A 141 7.88 -40.44 2.04
CA SER A 141 7.74 -39.17 1.31
C SER A 141 8.50 -39.24 -0.02
N ALA A 142 7.78 -39.20 -1.13
CA ALA A 142 8.33 -38.96 -2.46
C ALA A 142 8.16 -37.46 -2.77
N GLY A 143 9.23 -36.68 -2.55
CA GLY A 143 9.30 -35.28 -2.89
C GLY A 143 9.55 -35.08 -4.38
N THR A 144 8.71 -34.24 -5.00
CA THR A 144 9.01 -33.62 -6.29
C THR A 144 9.97 -32.46 -6.03
N SER A 145 11.22 -32.62 -6.43
CA SER A 145 12.27 -31.59 -6.43
C SER A 145 11.93 -30.51 -7.47
N GLY A 146 11.53 -29.33 -6.99
CA GLY A 146 11.67 -28.09 -7.74
C GLY A 146 13.13 -27.64 -7.68
N ASP A 147 13.64 -27.10 -8.78
CA ASP A 147 15.01 -26.58 -8.93
C ASP A 147 15.37 -25.62 -7.77
N GLU A 148 16.08 -26.15 -6.77
CA GLU A 148 16.84 -25.34 -5.84
C GLU A 148 17.93 -24.64 -6.65
N ALA A 149 17.79 -23.33 -6.82
CA ALA A 149 18.87 -22.47 -7.24
C ALA A 149 20.00 -22.58 -6.21
N SER A 150 20.91 -23.54 -6.43
CA SER A 150 22.06 -23.78 -5.57
C SER A 150 22.97 -22.55 -5.64
N THR A 151 22.84 -21.67 -4.66
CA THR A 151 23.73 -20.52 -4.44
C THR A 151 25.15 -21.07 -4.27
N PRO A 152 26.16 -20.51 -4.97
CA PRO A 152 27.54 -20.93 -4.80
C PRO A 152 27.92 -20.86 -3.31
N SER A 153 28.39 -21.99 -2.79
CA SER A 153 28.69 -22.21 -1.38
C SER A 153 29.59 -21.10 -0.82
N GLY A 154 29.00 -20.16 -0.09
CA GLY A 154 29.73 -19.12 0.64
C GLY A 154 29.22 -17.68 0.48
N GLN A 155 28.28 -17.40 -0.44
CA GLN A 155 27.67 -16.07 -0.52
C GLN A 155 26.39 -16.02 0.33
N VAL A 156 26.39 -15.14 1.34
CA VAL A 156 25.21 -14.86 2.18
C VAL A 156 24.12 -14.24 1.31
N THR A 157 22.90 -14.77 1.39
CA THR A 157 21.75 -14.29 0.61
C THR A 157 21.39 -12.86 1.00
N SER A 158 21.19 -11.97 0.03
CA SER A 158 20.80 -10.59 0.27
C SER A 158 19.29 -10.41 0.11
N PHE A 159 18.65 -9.84 1.13
CA PHE A 159 17.24 -9.48 1.13
C PHE A 159 17.09 -7.97 1.01
N TYR A 160 16.13 -7.54 0.21
CA TYR A 160 15.73 -6.14 0.09
C TYR A 160 14.25 -6.03 0.43
N SER A 161 13.92 -5.51 1.61
CA SER A 161 12.54 -5.46 2.11
C SER A 161 11.90 -4.10 1.88
N ILE A 162 10.79 -4.08 1.14
CA ILE A 162 10.07 -2.88 0.72
C ILE A 162 8.79 -2.75 1.55
N PRO A 163 8.64 -1.68 2.36
CA PRO A 163 7.41 -1.47 3.12
C PRO A 163 6.29 -0.94 2.21
N LEU A 164 5.23 -1.75 2.08
CA LEU A 164 3.95 -1.38 1.47
C LEU A 164 2.91 -1.17 2.58
N HIS A 165 3.13 -0.12 3.39
CA HIS A 165 2.37 0.13 4.61
C HIS A 165 1.41 1.33 4.48
N GLY A 166 0.15 1.13 4.88
CA GLY A 166 -0.90 2.15 4.85
C GLY A 166 -1.88 1.98 3.70
N ASP A 167 -2.53 3.05 3.28
CA ASP A 167 -3.63 3.00 2.31
C ASP A 167 -3.11 3.05 0.87
N VAL A 168 -3.51 2.05 0.07
CA VAL A 168 -3.25 2.01 -1.38
C VAL A 168 -3.84 3.24 -2.07
N GLY A 169 -3.05 3.88 -2.93
CA GLY A 169 -3.41 5.13 -3.60
C GLY A 169 -3.08 6.41 -2.81
N THR A 170 -2.56 6.29 -1.58
CA THR A 170 -1.99 7.44 -0.85
C THR A 170 -0.66 7.17 -0.19
N ASP A 171 -0.61 6.20 0.72
CA ASP A 171 0.63 5.80 1.37
C ASP A 171 1.43 4.89 0.43
N ILE A 172 0.74 4.06 -0.33
CA ILE A 172 1.31 3.15 -1.33
C ILE A 172 0.93 3.68 -2.71
N THR A 173 1.88 4.35 -3.38
CA THR A 173 1.69 4.94 -4.73
C THR A 173 2.88 4.61 -5.60
N HIS A 174 2.71 4.49 -6.92
CA HIS A 174 3.82 4.10 -7.79
C HIS A 174 5.01 5.10 -7.73
N THR A 175 4.73 6.40 -7.61
CA THR A 175 5.76 7.46 -7.71
C THR A 175 6.83 7.43 -6.61
N ILE A 176 6.56 6.79 -5.47
CA ILE A 176 7.52 6.75 -4.36
C ILE A 176 8.47 5.55 -4.46
N TYR A 177 8.26 4.65 -5.42
CA TYR A 177 9.05 3.43 -5.60
C TYR A 177 10.00 3.49 -6.81
N ASP A 178 10.03 4.60 -7.57
CA ASP A 178 10.96 4.72 -8.71
C ASP A 178 12.43 4.61 -8.25
N ASP A 179 12.82 5.30 -7.18
CA ASP A 179 14.18 5.24 -6.62
C ASP A 179 14.51 3.83 -6.07
N ILE A 180 13.51 3.13 -5.53
CA ILE A 180 13.65 1.74 -5.04
C ILE A 180 13.98 0.79 -6.19
N ILE A 181 13.32 0.96 -7.35
CA ILE A 181 13.62 0.14 -8.54
C ILE A 181 15.05 0.37 -9.02
N ASP A 182 15.51 1.62 -9.04
CA ASP A 182 16.88 1.94 -9.46
C ASP A 182 17.92 1.34 -8.51
N GLU A 183 17.64 1.35 -7.20
CA GLU A 183 18.47 0.68 -6.19
C GLU A 183 18.47 -0.84 -6.36
N ILE A 184 17.32 -1.49 -6.54
CA ILE A 184 17.24 -2.94 -6.77
C ILE A 184 18.05 -3.35 -8.00
N ASN A 185 17.98 -2.58 -9.08
CA ASN A 185 18.76 -2.82 -10.29
C ASN A 185 20.27 -2.67 -10.08
N THR A 186 20.66 -1.81 -9.14
CA THR A 186 22.07 -1.54 -8.78
C THR A 186 22.62 -2.59 -7.81
N LEU A 187 21.90 -2.85 -6.71
CA LEU A 187 22.31 -3.76 -5.65
C LEU A 187 22.17 -5.23 -6.05
N ARG A 188 21.17 -5.54 -6.90
CA ARG A 188 20.80 -6.89 -7.33
C ARG A 188 20.65 -7.85 -6.14
N PRO A 189 19.68 -7.59 -5.24
CA PRO A 189 19.42 -8.49 -4.13
C PRO A 189 19.01 -9.89 -4.65
N ASP A 190 19.22 -10.92 -3.85
CA ASP A 190 18.76 -12.27 -4.20
C ASP A 190 17.24 -12.39 -4.06
N VAL A 191 16.67 -11.72 -3.05
CA VAL A 191 15.22 -11.70 -2.76
C VAL A 191 14.75 -10.27 -2.50
N VAL A 192 13.65 -9.88 -3.15
CA VAL A 192 12.88 -8.68 -2.81
C VAL A 192 11.63 -9.11 -2.06
N ILE A 193 11.43 -8.55 -0.87
CA ILE A 193 10.29 -8.84 -0.01
C ILE A 193 9.37 -7.63 0.00
N TYR A 194 8.09 -7.83 -0.29
CA TYR A 194 7.07 -6.78 -0.24
C TYR A 194 6.29 -6.93 1.06
N GLU A 195 6.57 -6.07 2.04
CA GLU A 195 5.90 -6.08 3.35
C GLU A 195 4.56 -5.35 3.27
N ILE A 196 3.46 -6.10 3.16
CA ILE A 196 2.12 -5.50 3.05
C ILE A 196 1.47 -5.39 4.43
N ASP A 197 1.23 -4.15 4.87
CA ASP A 197 0.41 -3.84 6.05
C ASP A 197 -0.59 -2.74 5.71
N SER A 198 -1.72 -3.16 5.15
CA SER A 198 -2.79 -2.32 4.64
C SER A 198 -4.15 -2.97 4.88
N GLY A 199 -5.01 -2.29 5.65
CA GLY A 199 -6.36 -2.80 5.95
C GLY A 199 -6.69 -3.02 7.43
N LYS A 200 -5.70 -3.04 8.33
CA LYS A 200 -5.94 -3.18 9.78
C LYS A 200 -6.92 -2.13 10.32
N SER A 201 -6.84 -0.94 9.73
CA SER A 201 -7.81 0.11 9.87
C SER A 201 -8.50 0.29 8.53
N ILE A 202 -9.44 -0.59 8.19
CA ILE A 202 -10.68 -0.09 7.58
C ILE A 202 -11.28 0.88 8.62
N SER A 203 -10.67 2.04 8.77
CA SER A 203 -11.23 3.10 9.58
C SER A 203 -12.56 3.41 8.94
N HIS A 204 -13.47 3.89 9.78
CA HIS A 204 -14.70 4.54 9.33
C HIS A 204 -14.44 5.50 8.15
N ASP A 205 -13.23 6.09 8.11
CA ASP A 205 -12.72 7.00 7.09
C ASP A 205 -12.24 6.31 5.80
N MET A 206 -11.58 5.14 5.88
CA MET A 206 -11.15 4.40 4.70
C MET A 206 -12.36 3.84 3.94
N LEU A 207 -13.29 3.15 4.60
CA LEU A 207 -14.52 2.66 3.95
C LEU A 207 -15.38 3.80 3.36
N SER A 208 -15.51 4.91 4.09
CA SER A 208 -16.11 6.14 3.57
C SER A 208 -15.38 6.65 2.32
N TRP A 209 -14.05 6.65 2.35
CA TRP A 209 -13.17 7.07 1.26
C TRP A 209 -13.27 6.15 0.03
N TRP A 210 -13.33 4.83 0.22
CA TRP A 210 -13.58 3.83 -0.83
C TRP A 210 -14.91 4.08 -1.53
N MET A 211 -15.94 4.38 -0.75
CA MET A 211 -17.29 4.52 -1.26
C MET A 211 -17.64 5.95 -1.70
N GLY A 212 -16.70 6.90 -1.66
CA GLY A 212 -16.97 8.32 -1.91
C GLY A 212 -17.99 8.92 -0.93
N GLN A 213 -18.25 8.27 0.20
CA GLN A 213 -19.25 8.70 1.17
C GLN A 213 -18.68 9.83 2.03
N GLN A 214 -19.18 11.05 1.82
CA GLN A 214 -19.02 12.12 2.79
C GLN A 214 -19.98 11.89 3.96
N VAL A 215 -19.41 11.77 5.16
CA VAL A 215 -20.18 11.77 6.40
C VAL A 215 -20.39 13.23 6.81
N SER A 216 -21.63 13.71 6.78
CA SER A 216 -21.99 14.88 7.58
C SER A 216 -22.22 14.43 9.02
N ASP A 217 -21.83 15.27 10.00
CA ASP A 217 -22.07 15.04 11.44
C ASP A 217 -23.57 14.84 11.77
N GLU A 218 -24.46 15.21 10.85
CA GLU A 218 -25.92 15.12 10.98
C GLU A 218 -26.51 13.79 10.46
N GLY A 219 -25.68 12.85 9.99
CA GLY A 219 -26.15 11.57 9.46
C GLY A 219 -26.92 11.69 8.14
N ASN A 220 -26.89 12.87 7.51
CA ASN A 220 -27.38 13.05 6.15
C ASN A 220 -26.30 12.56 5.18
N TRP A 221 -26.55 11.37 4.63
CA TRP A 221 -25.77 10.79 3.55
C TRP A 221 -25.93 11.70 2.33
N TRP A 222 -24.86 12.40 1.95
CA TRP A 222 -24.80 12.83 0.56
C TRP A 222 -24.64 11.55 -0.24
N GLU A 223 -25.67 11.19 -0.98
CA GLU A 223 -25.65 10.12 -1.96
C GLU A 223 -24.56 10.51 -2.97
N SER A 224 -23.33 10.07 -2.70
CA SER A 224 -22.22 10.22 -3.64
C SER A 224 -22.70 9.62 -4.94
N ASP A 225 -22.65 10.40 -6.03
CA ASP A 225 -22.98 9.91 -7.36
C ASP A 225 -22.27 8.55 -7.55
N PRO A 226 -23.00 7.46 -7.85
CA PRO A 226 -22.40 6.16 -8.11
C PRO A 226 -21.22 6.23 -9.09
N THR A 227 -21.24 7.21 -9.99
CA THR A 227 -20.17 7.53 -10.93
C THR A 227 -18.89 7.99 -10.23
N ASP A 228 -18.97 8.90 -9.25
CA ASP A 228 -17.79 9.41 -8.52
C ASP A 228 -17.11 8.29 -7.72
N ARG A 229 -17.91 7.41 -7.10
CA ARG A 229 -17.42 6.21 -6.42
C ARG A 229 -16.66 5.31 -7.39
N GLN A 230 -17.23 5.10 -8.57
CA GLN A 230 -16.64 4.25 -9.60
C GLN A 230 -15.33 4.83 -10.13
N GLU A 231 -15.26 6.13 -10.42
CA GLU A 231 -14.02 6.79 -10.85
C GLU A 231 -12.88 6.58 -9.84
N HIS A 232 -13.21 6.68 -8.56
CA HIS A 232 -12.24 6.50 -7.49
C HIS A 232 -11.71 5.05 -7.42
N ILE A 233 -12.60 4.06 -7.54
CA ILE A 233 -12.21 2.65 -7.63
C ILE A 233 -11.26 2.41 -8.80
N PHE A 234 -11.58 2.91 -9.99
CA PHE A 234 -10.72 2.73 -11.17
C PHE A 234 -9.38 3.46 -11.06
N TYR A 235 -9.35 4.62 -10.40
CA TYR A 235 -8.09 5.27 -10.07
C TYR A 235 -7.19 4.36 -9.23
N LEU A 236 -7.73 3.72 -8.19
CA LEU A 236 -6.97 2.82 -7.33
C LEU A 236 -6.49 1.58 -8.07
N VAL A 237 -7.33 0.98 -8.91
CA VAL A 237 -6.92 -0.14 -9.76
C VAL A 237 -5.81 0.29 -10.73
N SER A 238 -5.90 1.48 -11.31
CA SER A 238 -4.83 2.02 -12.17
C SER A 238 -3.53 2.28 -11.40
N GLU A 239 -3.60 2.76 -10.16
CA GLU A 239 -2.41 2.91 -9.32
C GLU A 239 -1.78 1.56 -8.96
N MET A 240 -2.58 0.55 -8.63
CA MET A 240 -2.10 -0.82 -8.41
C MET A 240 -1.46 -1.40 -9.68
N GLU A 241 -2.08 -1.20 -10.85
CA GLU A 241 -1.52 -1.62 -12.13
C GLU A 241 -0.13 -1.04 -12.35
N LYS A 242 0.06 0.26 -12.10
CA LYS A 242 1.38 0.89 -12.23
C LYS A 242 2.40 0.29 -11.27
N ILE A 243 2.02 0.03 -10.02
CA ILE A 243 2.90 -0.60 -9.01
C ILE A 243 3.29 -2.00 -9.45
N VAL A 244 2.32 -2.84 -9.81
CA VAL A 244 2.53 -4.23 -10.23
C VAL A 244 3.39 -4.27 -11.49
N LEU A 245 3.08 -3.50 -12.53
CA LEU A 245 3.88 -3.45 -13.75
C LEU A 245 5.30 -2.91 -13.49
N MET A 246 5.44 -1.93 -12.60
CA MET A 246 6.74 -1.41 -12.21
C MET A 246 7.60 -2.51 -11.59
N PHE A 247 7.10 -3.24 -10.60
CA PHE A 247 7.86 -4.30 -9.95
C PHE A 247 8.05 -5.52 -10.87
N GLN A 248 6.98 -6.05 -11.46
CA GLN A 248 7.01 -7.25 -12.30
C GLN A 248 7.84 -7.09 -13.58
N HIS A 249 8.03 -5.87 -14.11
CA HIS A 249 8.81 -5.66 -15.34
C HIS A 249 10.15 -4.98 -15.14
N LYS A 250 10.33 -4.15 -14.10
CA LYS A 250 11.59 -3.44 -13.88
C LYS A 250 12.51 -4.11 -12.86
N VAL A 251 12.00 -4.99 -12.00
CA VAL A 251 12.85 -5.85 -11.16
C VAL A 251 13.44 -6.94 -12.06
N PRO A 252 14.76 -7.20 -12.02
CA PRO A 252 15.37 -8.24 -12.85
C PRO A 252 14.73 -9.61 -12.61
N SER A 253 14.46 -10.36 -13.67
CA SER A 253 13.74 -11.64 -13.58
C SER A 253 14.47 -12.74 -12.80
N ASN A 254 15.76 -12.54 -12.50
CA ASN A 254 16.57 -13.44 -11.69
C ASN A 254 16.53 -13.10 -10.17
N VAL A 255 15.84 -12.03 -9.79
CA VAL A 255 15.60 -11.65 -8.41
C VAL A 255 14.27 -12.26 -7.97
N ARG A 256 14.28 -13.06 -6.90
CA ARG A 256 13.07 -13.68 -6.36
C ARG A 256 12.20 -12.58 -5.73
N GLN A 257 10.90 -12.61 -5.99
CA GLN A 257 9.94 -11.63 -5.47
C GLN A 257 8.93 -12.33 -4.59
N VAL A 258 8.79 -11.87 -3.34
CA VAL A 258 7.94 -12.51 -2.33
C VAL A 258 7.09 -11.47 -1.63
N VAL A 259 5.81 -11.75 -1.44
CA VAL A 259 4.95 -10.93 -0.57
C VAL A 259 4.96 -11.52 0.83
N TRP A 260 5.15 -10.66 1.84
CA TRP A 260 4.95 -11.02 3.24
C TRP A 260 3.95 -10.04 3.85
N MET A 261 2.77 -10.52 4.23
CA MET A 261 1.67 -9.64 4.61
C MET A 261 1.26 -9.79 6.07
N LYS A 262 1.03 -8.65 6.73
CA LYS A 262 0.36 -8.56 8.02
C LYS A 262 -1.10 -8.20 7.88
N ASN A 263 -1.47 -7.30 6.97
CA ASN A 263 -2.86 -7.03 6.66
C ASN A 263 -2.95 -6.71 5.18
N ALA A 264 -3.87 -7.34 4.46
CA ALA A 264 -4.10 -7.14 3.04
C ALA A 264 -5.58 -7.29 2.73
N THR A 265 -6.38 -6.31 3.16
CA THR A 265 -7.83 -6.27 2.88
C THR A 265 -8.17 -5.24 1.79
N GLY A 266 -9.24 -5.48 1.03
CA GLY A 266 -9.67 -4.60 -0.06
C GLY A 266 -8.58 -4.49 -1.17
N PRO A 267 -8.16 -3.29 -1.59
CA PRO A 267 -7.16 -3.13 -2.66
C PRO A 267 -5.85 -3.85 -2.35
N ALA A 268 -5.44 -3.90 -1.08
CA ALA A 268 -4.20 -4.50 -0.69
C ALA A 268 -4.21 -6.03 -0.89
N ALA A 269 -5.40 -6.66 -0.82
CA ALA A 269 -5.55 -8.07 -1.19
C ALA A 269 -5.31 -8.29 -2.69
N ILE A 270 -5.79 -7.37 -3.54
CA ILE A 270 -5.52 -7.41 -5.00
C ILE A 270 -4.03 -7.25 -5.27
N LEU A 271 -3.41 -6.29 -4.58
CA LEU A 271 -1.98 -6.07 -4.68
C LEU A 271 -1.21 -7.32 -4.25
N ALA A 272 -1.50 -7.89 -3.08
CA ALA A 272 -0.88 -9.12 -2.59
C ALA A 272 -0.99 -10.27 -3.59
N MET A 273 -2.19 -10.53 -4.12
CA MET A 273 -2.45 -11.54 -5.16
C MET A 273 -1.77 -11.23 -6.51
N SER A 274 -1.09 -10.11 -6.67
CA SER A 274 -0.31 -9.85 -7.88
C SER A 274 1.06 -10.55 -7.87
N TRP A 275 1.40 -11.26 -6.78
CA TRP A 275 2.55 -12.13 -6.67
C TRP A 275 2.14 -13.58 -6.46
N GLU A 276 2.97 -14.49 -6.97
CA GLU A 276 2.76 -15.93 -6.89
C GLU A 276 3.13 -16.46 -5.51
N GLU A 277 4.26 -16.00 -4.96
CA GLU A 277 4.77 -16.43 -3.67
C GLU A 277 4.32 -15.47 -2.56
N MET A 278 3.53 -15.97 -1.62
CA MET A 278 2.91 -15.19 -0.54
C MET A 278 3.05 -15.86 0.81
N TYR A 279 3.54 -15.13 1.80
CA TYR A 279 3.57 -15.55 3.19
C TYR A 279 2.76 -14.58 4.06
N MET A 280 2.26 -15.09 5.18
CA MET A 280 1.41 -14.31 6.08
C MET A 280 2.00 -14.26 7.49
N HIS A 281 1.82 -13.14 8.18
CA HIS A 281 2.02 -13.07 9.62
C HIS A 281 0.93 -13.89 10.33
N PRO A 282 1.16 -14.53 11.50
CA PRO A 282 0.14 -15.32 12.20
C PRO A 282 -1.19 -14.56 12.43
N ASP A 283 -1.09 -13.31 12.85
CA ASP A 283 -2.24 -12.41 13.05
C ASP A 283 -2.77 -11.75 11.76
N ALA A 284 -2.42 -12.27 10.58
CA ALA A 284 -2.74 -11.59 9.35
C ALA A 284 -4.21 -11.68 8.94
N SER A 285 -4.68 -10.65 8.24
CA SER A 285 -5.99 -10.59 7.60
C SER A 285 -5.84 -10.41 6.10
N PHE A 286 -6.61 -11.16 5.32
CA PHE A 286 -6.56 -11.14 3.84
C PHE A 286 -7.96 -11.20 3.23
N GLY A 287 -8.23 -10.42 2.18
CA GLY A 287 -9.47 -10.52 1.39
C GLY A 287 -10.34 -9.27 1.41
N THR A 288 -11.65 -9.41 1.66
CA THR A 288 -12.64 -8.31 1.75
C THR A 288 -12.77 -7.47 0.47
N LEU A 289 -12.85 -8.12 -0.70
CA LEU A 289 -12.97 -7.43 -1.99
C LEU A 289 -14.41 -7.03 -2.37
N GLY A 290 -15.39 -7.43 -1.57
CA GLY A 290 -16.82 -7.20 -1.84
C GLY A 290 -17.22 -5.74 -1.98
N GLN A 291 -16.43 -4.82 -1.44
CA GLN A 291 -16.67 -3.38 -1.57
C GLN A 291 -16.52 -2.87 -3.01
N LEU A 292 -15.56 -3.41 -3.76
CA LEU A 292 -15.40 -3.10 -5.19
C LEU A 292 -16.65 -3.50 -5.97
N TRP A 293 -17.25 -4.61 -5.56
CA TRP A 293 -18.47 -5.13 -6.16
C TRP A 293 -19.69 -4.31 -5.77
N ALA A 294 -19.78 -3.85 -4.52
CA ALA A 294 -20.84 -2.95 -4.07
C ALA A 294 -20.85 -1.62 -4.87
N GLY A 295 -19.69 -1.18 -5.37
CA GLY A 295 -19.58 -0.04 -6.29
C GLY A 295 -20.26 -0.25 -7.64
N THR A 296 -20.64 -1.48 -7.99
CA THR A 296 -21.29 -1.81 -9.27
C THR A 296 -22.81 -1.90 -9.18
N LEU A 297 -23.42 -1.54 -8.04
CA LEU A 297 -24.87 -1.67 -7.80
C LEU A 297 -25.70 -0.61 -8.54
N PHE A 298 -25.69 -0.64 -9.88
CA PHE A 298 -26.56 0.16 -10.74
C PHE A 298 -27.99 -0.38 -10.72
N GLU A 299 -29.00 0.50 -10.76
CA GLU A 299 -30.41 0.09 -10.83
C GLU A 299 -30.68 -0.79 -12.05
N ASP A 300 -30.17 -0.39 -13.22
CA ASP A 300 -30.27 -1.14 -14.45
C ASP A 300 -29.39 -2.41 -14.41
N ALA A 301 -30.01 -3.57 -14.65
CA ALA A 301 -29.36 -4.86 -14.55
C ALA A 301 -28.30 -5.11 -15.64
N ASP A 302 -28.47 -4.56 -16.83
CA ASP A 302 -27.48 -4.69 -17.93
C ASP A 302 -26.26 -3.81 -17.66
N VAL A 303 -26.47 -2.57 -17.19
CA VAL A 303 -25.39 -1.69 -16.74
C VAL A 303 -24.63 -2.34 -15.58
N ARG A 304 -25.34 -2.83 -14.56
CA ARG A 304 -24.75 -3.56 -13.43
C ARG A 304 -23.86 -4.71 -13.89
N LYS A 305 -24.37 -5.59 -14.77
CA LYS A 305 -23.62 -6.75 -15.27
C LYS A 305 -22.38 -6.34 -16.07
N LYS A 306 -22.47 -5.30 -16.90
CA LYS A 306 -21.31 -4.76 -17.63
C LYS A 306 -20.26 -4.20 -16.67
N MET A 307 -20.70 -3.49 -15.63
CA MET A 307 -19.82 -2.92 -14.64
C MET A 307 -19.14 -3.98 -13.78
N GLN A 308 -19.87 -4.99 -13.35
CA GLN A 308 -19.33 -6.19 -12.69
C GLN A 308 -18.27 -6.89 -13.55
N GLY A 309 -18.56 -7.09 -14.84
CA GLY A 309 -17.60 -7.67 -15.79
C GLY A 309 -16.34 -6.81 -15.97
N ALA A 310 -16.48 -5.49 -16.01
CA ALA A 310 -15.35 -4.57 -16.11
C ALA A 310 -14.50 -4.57 -14.83
N SER A 311 -15.13 -4.53 -13.66
CA SER A 311 -14.44 -4.62 -12.36
C SER A 311 -13.69 -5.94 -12.21
N PHE A 312 -14.34 -7.07 -12.50
CA PHE A 312 -13.67 -8.37 -12.48
C PHE A 312 -12.51 -8.42 -13.48
N GLY A 313 -12.70 -7.94 -14.72
CA GLY A 313 -11.64 -7.89 -15.72
C GLY A 313 -10.43 -7.07 -15.26
N ALA A 314 -10.65 -5.96 -14.56
CA ALA A 314 -9.58 -5.12 -14.06
C ALA A 314 -8.82 -5.77 -12.88
N VAL A 315 -9.52 -6.42 -11.94
CA VAL A 315 -8.89 -7.16 -10.84
C VAL A 315 -8.15 -8.40 -11.35
N LYS A 316 -8.77 -9.13 -12.28
CA LYS A 316 -8.15 -10.27 -12.96
C LYS A 316 -6.84 -9.89 -13.65
N ALA A 317 -6.79 -8.72 -14.30
CA ALA A 317 -5.60 -8.26 -14.98
C ALA A 317 -4.38 -8.11 -14.04
N LEU A 318 -4.61 -7.87 -12.74
CA LEU A 318 -3.56 -7.77 -11.72
C LEU A 318 -3.26 -9.14 -11.09
N THR A 319 -4.29 -9.86 -10.67
CA THR A 319 -4.16 -11.15 -9.98
C THR A 319 -3.62 -12.27 -10.86
N GLN A 320 -3.74 -12.16 -12.19
CA GLN A 320 -3.11 -13.10 -13.13
C GLN A 320 -1.57 -13.10 -13.05
N PHE A 321 -0.93 -12.01 -12.58
CA PHE A 321 0.52 -11.98 -12.37
C PHE A 321 0.92 -12.96 -11.25
N GLY A 322 0.10 -13.08 -10.21
CA GLY A 322 0.27 -14.05 -9.14
C GLY A 322 -0.34 -15.42 -9.41
N ARG A 323 -0.91 -15.65 -10.61
CA ARG A 323 -1.52 -16.93 -11.04
C ARG A 323 -2.67 -17.41 -10.14
N HIS A 324 -3.37 -16.49 -9.50
CA HIS A 324 -4.54 -16.83 -8.67
C HIS A 324 -5.72 -17.28 -9.52
N ASP A 325 -6.49 -18.23 -9.01
CA ASP A 325 -7.63 -18.80 -9.71
C ASP A 325 -8.77 -17.77 -9.90
N ASP A 326 -9.33 -17.71 -11.11
CA ASP A 326 -10.40 -16.77 -11.46
C ASP A 326 -11.65 -16.93 -10.57
N ALA A 327 -12.00 -18.18 -10.21
CA ALA A 327 -13.17 -18.46 -9.38
C ALA A 327 -12.94 -18.02 -7.94
N PHE A 328 -11.72 -18.20 -7.42
CA PHE A 328 -11.31 -17.64 -6.14
C PHE A 328 -11.46 -16.11 -6.12
N VAL A 329 -10.83 -15.43 -7.08
CA VAL A 329 -10.87 -13.95 -7.20
C VAL A 329 -12.31 -13.45 -7.33
N MET A 330 -13.13 -14.12 -8.14
CA MET A 330 -14.55 -13.80 -8.31
C MET A 330 -15.34 -14.03 -7.01
N GLY A 331 -15.03 -15.06 -6.23
CA GLY A 331 -15.68 -15.33 -4.94
C GLY A 331 -15.34 -14.31 -3.86
N LEU A 332 -14.12 -13.74 -3.89
CA LEU A 332 -13.75 -12.63 -3.02
C LEU A 332 -14.47 -11.33 -3.39
N LEU A 333 -14.64 -11.09 -4.70
CA LEU A 333 -15.30 -9.90 -5.23
C LEU A 333 -16.82 -9.96 -5.07
N ASP A 334 -17.47 -11.06 -5.43
CA ASP A 334 -18.92 -11.18 -5.35
C ASP A 334 -19.34 -12.03 -4.13
N PRO A 335 -19.63 -11.39 -2.98
CA PRO A 335 -20.04 -12.12 -1.77
C PRO A 335 -21.39 -12.84 -1.91
N THR A 336 -22.12 -12.61 -3.00
CA THR A 336 -23.38 -13.32 -3.27
C THR A 336 -23.17 -14.69 -3.89
N LEU A 337 -21.99 -14.94 -4.46
CA LEU A 337 -21.66 -16.24 -5.02
C LEU A 337 -21.26 -17.22 -3.91
N PRO A 338 -21.75 -18.46 -3.93
CA PRO A 338 -21.15 -19.52 -3.15
C PRO A 338 -19.71 -19.72 -3.62
N LEU A 339 -18.78 -19.89 -2.68
CA LEU A 339 -17.41 -20.28 -2.98
C LEU A 339 -17.16 -21.64 -2.32
N SER A 340 -16.48 -22.54 -3.01
CA SER A 340 -16.00 -23.80 -2.46
C SER A 340 -14.63 -24.15 -3.01
N PHE A 341 -13.94 -25.02 -2.30
CA PHE A 341 -12.57 -25.42 -2.51
C PHE A 341 -12.48 -26.94 -2.64
N SER A 342 -11.65 -27.40 -3.56
CA SER A 342 -11.17 -28.77 -3.65
C SER A 342 -9.65 -28.72 -3.86
N CYS A 343 -8.97 -29.79 -3.47
CA CYS A 343 -7.54 -29.93 -3.75
C CYS A 343 -7.27 -31.17 -4.62
N ARG A 344 -6.36 -31.02 -5.58
CA ARG A 344 -5.80 -32.15 -6.33
C ARG A 344 -4.30 -32.20 -6.09
N GLY A 345 -3.88 -32.94 -5.08
CA GLY A 345 -2.49 -32.90 -4.62
C GLY A 345 -2.20 -31.55 -3.97
N ARG A 346 -1.25 -30.78 -4.53
CA ARG A 346 -0.91 -29.40 -4.08
C ARG A 346 -1.52 -28.30 -4.96
N GLU A 347 -2.48 -28.66 -5.83
CA GLU A 347 -3.19 -27.71 -6.67
C GLU A 347 -4.53 -27.37 -6.03
N ALA A 348 -4.73 -26.10 -5.70
CA ALA A 348 -6.00 -25.55 -5.26
C ALA A 348 -6.96 -25.40 -6.45
N ILE A 349 -8.19 -25.89 -6.31
CA ILE A 349 -9.24 -25.73 -7.31
C ILE A 349 -10.43 -25.06 -6.63
N TRP A 350 -10.77 -23.88 -7.12
CA TRP A 350 -11.85 -23.07 -6.58
C TRP A 350 -13.08 -23.11 -7.48
N TYR A 351 -14.26 -22.96 -6.86
CA TYR A 351 -15.52 -22.97 -7.57
C TYR A 351 -16.47 -21.91 -7.04
N ASN A 352 -17.11 -21.14 -7.93
CA ASN A 352 -18.23 -20.26 -7.59
C ASN A 352 -19.58 -21.01 -7.47
N HIS A 353 -19.55 -22.24 -6.94
CA HIS A 353 -20.70 -23.10 -6.65
C HIS A 353 -20.36 -24.04 -5.49
N SER A 354 -21.34 -24.67 -4.87
CA SER A 354 -21.15 -25.51 -3.67
C SER A 354 -20.71 -26.97 -3.94
N LEU A 355 -20.24 -27.30 -5.15
CA LEU A 355 -19.85 -28.67 -5.53
C LEU A 355 -18.39 -29.04 -5.22
N GLY A 356 -17.58 -28.11 -4.69
CA GLY A 356 -16.26 -28.45 -4.15
C GLY A 356 -16.37 -29.23 -2.85
N ASP A 357 -15.24 -29.80 -2.41
CA ASP A 357 -15.19 -30.66 -1.22
C ASP A 357 -15.43 -29.86 0.07
N ILE A 358 -14.97 -28.61 0.11
CA ILE A 358 -15.07 -27.71 1.26
C ILE A 358 -15.84 -26.45 0.86
N PRO A 359 -17.05 -26.20 1.42
CA PRO A 359 -17.73 -24.93 1.21
C PRO A 359 -17.01 -23.81 1.95
N VAL A 360 -16.65 -22.75 1.24
CA VAL A 360 -16.02 -21.52 1.74
C VAL A 360 -17.01 -20.37 1.51
N SER A 361 -18.19 -20.44 2.14
CA SER A 361 -19.28 -19.51 1.82
C SER A 361 -19.41 -18.39 2.83
N ALA A 362 -19.53 -17.16 2.34
CA ALA A 362 -19.87 -15.99 3.16
C ALA A 362 -21.29 -16.09 3.75
N THR A 363 -22.17 -16.90 3.16
CA THR A 363 -23.61 -16.92 3.51
C THR A 363 -23.99 -17.90 4.62
N GLN A 364 -23.10 -18.83 4.98
CA GLN A 364 -23.38 -19.84 6.00
C GLN A 364 -22.56 -19.57 7.26
N GLN A 365 -23.25 -19.08 8.29
CA GLN A 365 -22.72 -18.83 9.64
C GLN A 365 -22.20 -20.12 10.35
N GLU A 366 -22.37 -21.28 9.73
CA GLU A 366 -22.01 -22.60 10.28
C GLU A 366 -20.70 -23.18 9.70
N SER A 367 -19.97 -22.45 8.85
CA SER A 367 -18.79 -22.98 8.14
C SER A 367 -17.48 -22.61 8.84
N PHE A 368 -16.72 -23.62 9.29
CA PHE A 368 -15.31 -23.52 9.73
C PHE A 368 -14.93 -22.48 10.82
N GLY A 369 -15.78 -22.31 11.84
CA GLY A 369 -15.40 -21.59 13.06
C GLY A 369 -15.05 -20.11 12.86
N ASP A 370 -14.41 -19.49 13.84
CA ASP A 370 -14.03 -18.06 13.85
C ASP A 370 -12.95 -17.68 12.81
N GLU A 371 -12.54 -18.61 11.95
CA GLU A 371 -11.40 -18.47 11.04
C GLU A 371 -11.74 -17.75 9.72
N PHE A 372 -13.03 -17.74 9.35
CA PHE A 372 -13.58 -16.93 8.26
C PHE A 372 -14.50 -15.86 8.82
N THR A 373 -14.17 -14.60 8.55
CA THR A 373 -15.08 -13.51 8.88
C THR A 373 -15.76 -13.02 7.61
N ASN A 374 -17.07 -13.26 7.50
CA ASN A 374 -17.88 -12.48 6.57
C ASN A 374 -18.08 -11.10 7.20
N ARG A 375 -17.17 -10.18 6.88
CA ARG A 375 -17.38 -8.81 7.31
C ARG A 375 -18.62 -8.26 6.61
N ARG A 376 -19.42 -7.57 7.39
CA ARG A 376 -20.46 -6.69 6.88
C ARG A 376 -20.00 -5.26 7.10
N ASP A 377 -20.35 -4.40 6.16
CA ASP A 377 -20.25 -2.97 6.40
C ASP A 377 -21.18 -2.64 7.58
N PRO A 378 -20.66 -2.13 8.71
CA PRO A 378 -21.45 -1.85 9.89
C PRO A 378 -22.57 -0.81 9.65
N ARG A 379 -22.50 -0.03 8.56
CA ARG A 379 -23.53 0.96 8.21
C ARG A 379 -24.63 0.38 7.33
N SER A 380 -24.27 -0.19 6.18
CA SER A 380 -25.24 -0.70 5.22
C SER A 380 -25.73 -2.11 5.54
N GLY A 381 -25.01 -2.84 6.40
CA GLY A 381 -25.22 -4.26 6.64
C GLY A 381 -24.88 -5.15 5.44
N LEU A 382 -24.41 -4.56 4.33
CA LEU A 382 -24.03 -5.29 3.12
C LEU A 382 -22.76 -6.11 3.38
N PRO A 383 -22.67 -7.33 2.84
CA PRO A 383 -21.46 -8.13 2.95
C PRO A 383 -20.33 -7.43 2.20
N VAL A 384 -19.19 -7.21 2.88
CA VAL A 384 -17.98 -6.64 2.28
C VAL A 384 -17.00 -7.71 1.79
N GLY A 385 -17.38 -8.99 1.87
CA GLY A 385 -16.62 -10.12 1.35
C GLY A 385 -16.05 -11.02 2.45
N LEU A 386 -15.40 -12.08 2.00
CA LEU A 386 -14.68 -13.03 2.86
C LEU A 386 -13.35 -12.43 3.30
N GLU A 387 -13.07 -12.50 4.60
CA GLU A 387 -11.76 -12.22 5.19
C GLU A 387 -11.20 -13.52 5.79
N PHE A 388 -9.96 -13.81 5.42
CA PHE A 388 -9.20 -14.99 5.78
C PHE A 388 -8.13 -14.60 6.80
N SER A 389 -7.98 -15.41 7.84
CA SER A 389 -6.80 -15.40 8.69
C SER A 389 -5.65 -16.20 8.04
N ALA A 390 -4.44 -16.11 8.57
CA ALA A 390 -3.26 -16.79 8.01
C ALA A 390 -3.44 -18.31 7.87
N ARG A 391 -4.01 -18.97 8.89
CA ARG A 391 -4.16 -20.42 8.92
C ARG A 391 -5.03 -20.97 7.77
N PRO A 392 -6.26 -20.46 7.53
CA PRO A 392 -7.03 -20.83 6.34
C PRO A 392 -6.34 -20.55 5.01
N CYS A 393 -5.57 -19.46 4.93
CA CYS A 393 -4.82 -19.18 3.71
C CYS A 393 -3.77 -20.26 3.43
N GLU A 394 -3.09 -20.75 4.45
CA GLU A 394 -2.13 -21.86 4.31
C GLU A 394 -2.86 -23.19 4.03
N GLU A 395 -3.93 -23.51 4.76
CA GLU A 395 -4.70 -24.76 4.59
C GLU A 395 -5.35 -24.87 3.20
N PHE A 396 -5.77 -23.74 2.60
CA PHE A 396 -6.34 -23.69 1.26
C PHE A 396 -5.34 -23.35 0.16
N LEU A 397 -4.04 -23.35 0.46
CA LEU A 397 -2.97 -23.08 -0.50
C LEU A 397 -3.13 -21.73 -1.20
N ILE A 398 -3.67 -20.73 -0.48
CA ILE A 398 -3.69 -19.33 -0.88
C ILE A 398 -2.31 -18.71 -0.58
N SER A 399 -1.69 -19.09 0.53
CA SER A 399 -0.33 -18.68 0.93
C SER A 399 0.61 -19.87 1.09
N ASP A 400 1.90 -19.64 0.88
CA ASP A 400 2.99 -20.63 0.98
C ASP A 400 3.43 -20.93 2.42
N GLY A 401 3.04 -20.08 3.37
CA GLY A 401 3.25 -20.35 4.79
C GLY A 401 3.05 -19.15 5.70
N THR A 402 3.16 -19.42 6.99
CA THR A 402 3.00 -18.41 8.05
C THR A 402 4.34 -18.10 8.73
N ALA A 403 4.75 -16.84 8.73
CA ALA A 403 6.00 -16.35 9.34
C ALA A 403 5.75 -15.11 10.21
N GLU A 404 6.12 -15.16 11.49
CA GLU A 404 6.00 -14.04 12.43
C GLU A 404 7.11 -13.02 12.26
N THR A 405 8.33 -13.51 11.99
CA THR A 405 9.52 -12.68 11.82
C THR A 405 10.16 -12.88 10.46
N LEU A 406 11.04 -11.95 10.07
CA LEU A 406 11.85 -12.09 8.85
C LEU A 406 12.74 -13.34 8.90
N GLN A 407 13.17 -13.76 10.09
CA GLN A 407 13.97 -14.98 10.27
C GLN A 407 13.13 -16.23 9.98
N ASP A 408 11.88 -16.28 10.44
CA ASP A 408 10.96 -17.38 10.14
C ASP A 408 10.67 -17.44 8.65
N LEU A 409 10.44 -16.28 8.03
CA LEU A 409 10.25 -16.16 6.58
C LEU A 409 11.47 -16.66 5.81
N ALA A 410 12.68 -16.25 6.21
CA ALA A 410 13.94 -16.73 5.62
C ALA A 410 14.04 -18.25 5.70
N MET A 411 13.72 -18.82 6.87
CA MET A 411 13.76 -20.26 7.12
C MET A 411 12.75 -21.01 6.26
N LEU A 412 11.51 -20.51 6.13
CA LEU A 412 10.49 -21.09 5.24
C LEU A 412 10.92 -21.07 3.78
N MET A 413 11.59 -19.99 3.35
CA MET A 413 12.15 -19.87 2.00
C MET A 413 13.41 -20.71 1.78
N GLY A 414 13.94 -21.37 2.82
CA GLY A 414 15.13 -22.24 2.76
C GLY A 414 16.47 -21.55 3.04
N TYR A 415 16.47 -20.28 3.47
CA TYR A 415 17.68 -19.52 3.76
C TYR A 415 18.05 -19.60 5.25
N ARG A 416 19.30 -20.00 5.53
CA ARG A 416 19.83 -20.08 6.90
C ARG A 416 20.60 -18.84 7.34
N GLU A 417 21.27 -18.19 6.39
CA GLU A 417 22.05 -16.99 6.59
C GLU A 417 21.64 -15.98 5.53
N TYR A 418 21.30 -14.77 5.96
CA TYR A 418 20.96 -13.67 5.06
C TYR A 418 21.47 -12.35 5.64
N LYS A 419 21.55 -11.34 4.78
CA LYS A 419 21.72 -9.94 5.15
C LYS A 419 20.57 -9.13 4.61
N VAL A 420 20.14 -8.11 5.35
CA VAL A 420 19.10 -7.17 4.91
C VAL A 420 19.78 -5.91 4.41
N GLU A 421 19.39 -5.46 3.21
CA GLU A 421 19.84 -4.19 2.66
C GLU A 421 19.00 -3.05 3.27
N GLU A 422 19.66 -2.12 3.95
CA GLU A 422 19.06 -0.90 4.48
C GLU A 422 19.55 0.29 3.65
N THR A 423 18.64 1.03 3.03
CA THR A 423 19.00 2.12 2.09
C THR A 423 18.25 3.42 2.37
N GLU A 424 18.76 4.52 1.82
CA GLU A 424 18.13 5.84 1.95
C GLU A 424 16.77 5.90 1.22
N ALA A 425 16.60 5.20 0.10
CA ALA A 425 15.31 5.17 -0.60
C ALA A 425 14.21 4.51 0.26
N LEU A 426 14.53 3.46 1.01
CA LEU A 426 13.59 2.83 1.95
C LEU A 426 13.16 3.79 3.06
N ILE A 427 14.09 4.59 3.58
CA ILE A 427 13.78 5.66 4.55
C ILE A 427 12.86 6.71 3.90
N GLY A 428 13.11 7.07 2.64
CA GLY A 428 12.30 8.01 1.87
C GLY A 428 10.82 7.60 1.75
N VAL A 429 10.52 6.31 1.63
CA VAL A 429 9.15 5.78 1.62
C VAL A 429 8.43 6.07 2.95
N ALA A 430 9.10 5.84 4.09
CA ALA A 430 8.54 6.11 5.41
C ALA A 430 8.35 7.62 5.66
N GLU A 431 9.34 8.44 5.28
CA GLU A 431 9.26 9.91 5.43
C GLU A 431 8.16 10.52 4.56
N TYR A 432 7.98 10.01 3.33
CA TYR A 432 6.90 10.43 2.45
C TYR A 432 5.54 10.30 3.14
N ARG A 433 5.28 9.13 3.75
CA ARG A 433 4.04 8.83 4.46
C ARG A 433 3.74 9.85 5.56
N GLU A 434 4.72 10.10 6.42
CA GLU A 434 4.57 11.07 7.52
C GLU A 434 4.33 12.48 7.01
N LYS A 435 5.10 12.89 5.99
CA LYS A 435 5.03 14.23 5.40
C LYS A 435 3.69 14.52 4.76
N TRP A 436 3.15 13.61 3.94
CA TRP A 436 1.87 13.85 3.27
C TRP A 436 0.72 13.82 4.27
N ARG A 437 0.72 12.93 5.27
CA ARG A 437 -0.30 12.90 6.34
C ARG A 437 -0.29 14.17 7.18
N ALA A 438 0.90 14.68 7.53
CA ALA A 438 1.04 15.96 8.23
C ALA A 438 0.59 17.15 7.37
N MET A 439 0.75 17.06 6.03
CA MET A 439 0.22 18.06 5.11
C MET A 439 -1.31 17.98 4.99
N LEU A 440 -1.88 16.78 4.94
CA LEU A 440 -3.32 16.56 4.92
C LEU A 440 -3.98 17.12 6.19
N LYS A 441 -3.41 16.84 7.37
CA LYS A 441 -3.90 17.41 8.64
C LYS A 441 -3.96 18.95 8.58
N ARG A 442 -2.90 19.59 8.09
CA ARG A 442 -2.86 21.05 7.89
C ARG A 442 -3.88 21.53 6.86
N ALA A 443 -4.19 20.72 5.85
CA ALA A 443 -5.25 21.01 4.89
C ALA A 443 -6.64 20.99 5.55
N TYR A 444 -6.93 20.04 6.44
CA TYR A 444 -8.18 20.04 7.21
C TYR A 444 -8.31 21.22 8.14
N GLU A 445 -7.27 21.54 8.91
CA GLU A 445 -7.27 22.73 9.79
C GLU A 445 -7.54 24.00 8.97
N ALA A 446 -6.94 24.10 7.77
CA ALA A 446 -7.22 25.20 6.85
C ALA A 446 -8.65 25.17 6.27
N PHE A 447 -9.26 23.99 6.14
CA PHE A 447 -10.64 23.85 5.68
C PHE A 447 -11.65 24.25 6.77
N GLU A 448 -11.41 23.84 8.02
CA GLU A 448 -12.18 24.29 9.18
C GLU A 448 -12.10 25.82 9.35
N ASP A 449 -10.89 26.39 9.22
CA ASP A 449 -10.70 27.85 9.20
C ASP A 449 -11.52 28.50 8.09
N TYR A 450 -11.47 27.96 6.87
CA TYR A 450 -12.25 28.45 5.73
C TYR A 450 -13.75 28.47 6.05
N GLN A 451 -14.32 27.35 6.51
CA GLN A 451 -15.74 27.24 6.87
C GLN A 451 -16.13 28.20 8.00
N LYS A 452 -15.31 28.27 9.06
CA LYS A 452 -15.51 29.16 10.21
C LYS A 452 -15.53 30.63 9.83
N TYR A 453 -14.65 31.06 8.91
CA TYR A 453 -14.62 32.46 8.48
C TYR A 453 -15.72 32.78 7.46
N MET A 454 -16.11 31.80 6.62
CA MET A 454 -17.25 31.96 5.72
C MET A 454 -18.56 32.17 6.48
N SER A 455 -18.79 31.49 7.61
CA SER A 455 -20.03 31.62 8.39
C SER A 455 -20.21 32.97 9.09
N ARG A 456 -19.12 33.73 9.31
CA ARG A 456 -19.16 35.04 9.99
C ARG A 456 -19.47 36.21 9.07
N GLY A 457 -19.17 36.09 7.77
CA GLY A 457 -19.60 37.01 6.73
C GLY A 457 -19.00 38.44 6.73
N THR A 458 -18.10 38.80 7.66
CA THR A 458 -17.46 40.13 7.62
C THR A 458 -16.39 40.22 6.52
N LEU A 459 -16.07 41.43 6.04
CA LEU A 459 -15.00 41.61 5.05
C LEU A 459 -13.65 41.09 5.56
N SER A 460 -13.36 41.29 6.84
CA SER A 460 -12.14 40.76 7.48
C SER A 460 -12.13 39.23 7.50
N ASP A 461 -13.26 38.62 7.83
CA ASP A 461 -13.37 37.16 7.84
C ASP A 461 -13.25 36.57 6.43
N LEU A 462 -13.85 37.18 5.40
CA LEU A 462 -13.65 36.71 4.02
C LEU A 462 -12.20 36.75 3.56
N GLN A 463 -11.41 37.76 3.99
CA GLN A 463 -9.97 37.80 3.69
C GLN A 463 -9.22 36.63 4.36
N LYS A 464 -9.62 36.24 5.57
CA LYS A 464 -9.06 35.07 6.27
C LYS A 464 -9.49 33.77 5.59
N ALA A 465 -10.76 33.65 5.20
CA ALA A 465 -11.26 32.51 4.41
C ALA A 465 -10.47 32.35 3.11
N LYS A 466 -10.19 33.46 2.40
CA LYS A 466 -9.38 33.46 1.18
C LYS A 466 -7.97 32.94 1.44
N THR A 467 -7.35 33.37 2.53
CA THR A 467 -6.01 32.94 2.94
C THR A 467 -6.00 31.44 3.24
N ALA A 468 -7.01 30.95 3.97
CA ALA A 468 -7.18 29.55 4.29
C ALA A 468 -7.34 28.68 3.02
N LEU A 469 -8.24 29.07 2.11
CA LEU A 469 -8.46 28.38 0.84
C LEU A 469 -7.20 28.38 -0.06
N THR A 470 -6.45 29.47 -0.06
CA THR A 470 -5.17 29.56 -0.79
C THR A 470 -4.13 28.57 -0.24
N ARG A 471 -4.10 28.36 1.10
CA ARG A 471 -3.22 27.34 1.72
C ARG A 471 -3.61 25.93 1.27
N ILE A 472 -4.91 25.61 1.25
CA ILE A 472 -5.42 24.31 0.78
C ILE A 472 -4.97 24.04 -0.65
N ILE A 473 -5.20 24.99 -1.57
CA ILE A 473 -4.79 24.87 -2.98
C ILE A 473 -3.29 24.63 -3.11
N GLY A 474 -2.47 25.32 -2.31
CA GLY A 474 -1.01 25.12 -2.31
C GLY A 474 -0.60 23.69 -1.92
N MET A 475 -1.26 23.11 -0.93
CA MET A 475 -1.00 21.73 -0.49
C MET A 475 -1.49 20.70 -1.51
N VAL A 476 -2.71 20.88 -2.02
CA VAL A 476 -3.29 20.04 -3.09
C VAL A 476 -2.42 20.05 -4.34
N ARG A 477 -1.88 21.20 -4.74
CA ARG A 477 -1.05 21.29 -5.95
C ARG A 477 0.32 20.62 -5.78
N THR A 478 0.84 20.53 -4.55
CA THR A 478 2.21 20.04 -4.30
C THR A 478 2.28 18.57 -3.93
N ASN A 479 1.16 17.94 -3.56
CA ASN A 479 1.14 16.54 -3.17
C ASN A 479 -0.12 15.83 -3.69
N ALA A 480 0.06 14.81 -4.51
CA ALA A 480 -1.04 14.06 -5.13
C ALA A 480 -1.91 13.31 -4.11
N SER A 481 -1.31 12.74 -3.05
CA SER A 481 -2.06 12.06 -1.99
C SER A 481 -2.93 13.02 -1.18
N VAL A 482 -2.44 14.23 -0.92
CA VAL A 482 -3.25 15.30 -0.33
C VAL A 482 -4.36 15.75 -1.30
N ALA A 483 -4.04 15.93 -2.58
CA ALA A 483 -5.03 16.30 -3.59
C ALA A 483 -6.18 15.30 -3.65
N MET A 484 -5.84 14.02 -3.71
CA MET A 484 -6.79 12.93 -3.75
C MET A 484 -7.63 12.91 -2.47
N ARG A 485 -7.03 12.96 -1.27
CA ARG A 485 -7.78 12.96 0.00
C ARG A 485 -8.68 14.18 0.19
N VAL A 486 -8.22 15.36 -0.19
CA VAL A 486 -9.05 16.57 -0.15
C VAL A 486 -10.22 16.44 -1.11
N ARG A 487 -10.02 15.94 -2.34
CA ARG A 487 -11.11 15.66 -3.29
C ARG A 487 -12.11 14.71 -2.68
N THR A 488 -11.69 13.59 -2.10
CA THR A 488 -12.63 12.61 -1.54
C THR A 488 -13.45 13.18 -0.39
N LEU A 489 -12.83 13.95 0.51
CA LEU A 489 -13.52 14.42 1.72
C LEU A 489 -14.36 15.66 1.52
N THR A 490 -13.98 16.51 0.58
CA THR A 490 -14.67 17.79 0.34
C THR A 490 -15.51 17.75 -0.93
N GLY A 491 -15.30 16.75 -1.80
CA GLY A 491 -15.90 16.68 -3.13
C GLY A 491 -15.31 17.72 -4.08
N ALA A 492 -14.34 18.51 -3.62
CA ALA A 492 -13.71 19.59 -4.37
C ALA A 492 -12.35 19.16 -4.91
N ASP A 493 -12.25 19.04 -6.23
CA ASP A 493 -10.96 18.92 -6.91
C ASP A 493 -10.21 20.27 -6.95
N LEU A 494 -8.98 20.27 -7.47
CA LEU A 494 -8.17 21.48 -7.58
C LEU A 494 -8.91 22.60 -8.36
N THR A 495 -9.61 22.23 -9.44
CA THR A 495 -10.36 23.16 -10.28
C THR A 495 -11.49 23.82 -9.51
N GLN A 496 -12.27 23.04 -8.77
CA GLN A 496 -13.38 23.52 -7.93
C GLN A 496 -12.86 24.42 -6.80
N LEU A 497 -11.76 24.06 -6.15
CA LEU A 497 -11.12 24.90 -5.13
C LEU A 497 -10.68 26.26 -5.71
N GLU A 498 -10.14 26.27 -6.94
CA GLU A 498 -9.76 27.51 -7.64
C GLU A 498 -10.98 28.37 -8.01
N ILE A 499 -12.07 27.75 -8.46
CA ILE A 499 -13.36 28.43 -8.72
C ILE A 499 -13.92 29.04 -7.42
N MET A 500 -13.90 28.29 -6.31
CA MET A 500 -14.30 28.77 -4.99
C MET A 500 -13.46 30.00 -4.58
N LEU A 501 -12.15 29.97 -4.85
CA LEU A 501 -11.25 31.08 -4.54
C LEU A 501 -11.57 32.32 -5.38
N GLU A 502 -11.85 32.18 -6.67
CA GLU A 502 -12.23 33.30 -7.53
C GLU A 502 -13.59 33.91 -7.15
N ASN A 503 -14.58 33.06 -6.83
CA ASN A 503 -15.87 33.51 -6.31
C ASN A 503 -15.72 34.30 -5.02
N LEU A 504 -14.90 33.80 -4.09
CA LEU A 504 -14.61 34.49 -2.83
C LEU A 504 -13.89 35.84 -3.06
N LYS A 505 -12.93 35.90 -3.99
CA LYS A 505 -12.30 37.17 -4.39
C LYS A 505 -13.32 38.16 -4.97
N ALA A 506 -14.29 37.69 -5.77
CA ALA A 506 -15.35 38.55 -6.30
C ALA A 506 -16.26 39.09 -5.20
N GLN A 507 -16.66 38.24 -4.23
CA GLN A 507 -17.47 38.65 -3.08
C GLN A 507 -16.77 39.71 -2.22
N ILE A 508 -15.46 39.54 -1.96
CA ILE A 508 -14.63 40.53 -1.26
C ILE A 508 -14.64 41.87 -2.01
N ARG A 509 -14.48 41.87 -3.34
CA ARG A 509 -14.53 43.10 -4.15
C ARG A 509 -15.89 43.80 -4.08
N GLN A 510 -16.99 43.04 -4.07
CA GLN A 510 -18.33 43.60 -3.98
C GLN A 510 -18.58 44.25 -2.62
N MET A 511 -18.23 43.58 -1.52
CA MET A 511 -18.39 44.15 -0.17
C MET A 511 -17.49 45.36 0.07
N ALA A 512 -16.25 45.34 -0.45
CA ALA A 512 -15.35 46.49 -0.37
C ALA A 512 -15.88 47.73 -1.11
N ARG A 513 -16.68 47.54 -2.17
CA ARG A 513 -17.35 48.64 -2.91
C ARG A 513 -18.69 49.06 -2.28
N GLY A 514 -19.40 48.13 -1.63
CA GLY A 514 -20.75 48.34 -1.08
C GLY A 514 -20.82 49.04 0.28
N GLY A 515 -19.69 49.24 0.98
CA GLY A 515 -19.64 49.88 2.29
C GLY A 515 -19.80 51.42 2.31
N GLY A 516 -19.97 52.07 1.14
CA GLY A 516 -20.01 53.54 1.02
C GLY A 516 -21.30 54.15 0.45
N GLY A 517 -22.36 53.36 0.23
CA GLY A 517 -23.55 53.79 -0.52
C GLY A 517 -24.83 54.03 0.29
N GLY A 518 -24.74 54.27 1.59
CA GLY A 518 -25.89 54.41 2.49
C GLY A 518 -25.91 55.76 3.24
N GLY A 519 -25.61 56.86 2.55
CA GLY A 519 -25.63 58.20 3.16
C GLY A 519 -25.88 59.30 2.13
N GLY A 520 -27.14 59.74 2.00
CA GLY A 520 -27.57 60.92 1.25
C GLY A 520 -28.31 60.58 -0.06
N ALA A 521 -29.54 61.00 -0.33
CA ALA A 521 -30.27 62.15 0.18
C ALA A 521 -31.78 61.93 0.17
N GLY A 522 -32.44 62.39 1.24
CA GLY A 522 -33.83 62.81 1.15
C GLY A 522 -33.99 64.05 0.26
N GLY A 523 -35.17 64.16 -0.34
CA GLY A 523 -35.60 65.25 -1.20
C GLY A 523 -36.57 64.68 -2.24
N GLY A 524 -37.84 64.46 -1.93
CA GLY A 524 -38.81 65.55 -1.84
C GLY A 524 -39.28 65.90 -3.25
N GLY A 525 -40.29 65.19 -3.77
CA GLY A 525 -40.75 65.37 -5.16
C GLY A 525 -42.12 64.76 -5.41
N ARG A 526 -43.13 65.54 -5.04
CA ARG A 526 -44.57 65.32 -5.18
C ARG A 526 -45.01 65.50 -6.64
N GLY A 527 -45.87 64.61 -7.14
CA GLY A 527 -46.63 64.75 -8.40
C GLY A 527 -46.40 63.55 -9.34
N GLY A 528 -47.40 62.86 -9.90
CA GLY A 528 -48.80 63.17 -10.13
C GLY A 528 -49.14 62.79 -11.59
N GLY A 529 -50.09 61.86 -11.78
CA GLY A 529 -50.63 61.45 -13.10
C GLY A 529 -49.88 60.27 -13.74
N GLY A 530 -50.50 59.26 -14.34
CA GLY A 530 -51.90 59.06 -14.69
C GLY A 530 -51.98 58.21 -15.97
N GLY A 531 -52.25 56.90 -15.83
CA GLY A 531 -52.81 56.00 -16.86
C GLY A 531 -51.95 55.60 -18.07
N PRO A 532 -52.47 54.79 -19.01
CA PRO A 532 -53.19 53.52 -18.76
C PRO A 532 -52.70 52.35 -19.67
N GLN A 533 -53.06 51.14 -19.23
CA GLN A 533 -53.38 49.89 -19.96
C GLN A 533 -52.98 49.62 -21.43
N ARG A 534 -52.53 48.35 -21.62
CA ARG A 534 -52.84 47.36 -22.69
C ARG A 534 -52.00 47.35 -23.97
N PRO A 535 -52.01 46.22 -24.74
CA PRO A 535 -52.72 44.94 -24.57
C PRO A 535 -51.92 43.84 -23.87
#